data_AF-A0A8C0PSK5-F1
#
_entry.id   AF-A0A8C0PSK5-F1
#
_cell.length_a   1.000
_cell.length_b   1.000
_cell.length_c   1.000
_cell.angle_alpha   90.00
_cell.angle_beta   90.00
_cell.angle_gamma   90.00
#
_symmetry.space_group_name_H-M   'P 1'
#
loop_
_entity.id
_entity.type
_entity.pdbx_description
1 polymer ?
#
loop_
_entity_poly.entity_id
_entity_poly.type
_entity_poly.pdbx_seq_one_letter_code
_entity_poly.pdbx_strand_id
1 'polypeptide(L)'
;TDRAAEFGRWKAQCLGRADLSRKGSVDEGAAGLVQLLNGREQYFTTSSCAGRIVLLDGGINGFEVQKQNCCWLLVTHKPCVKDDVIAALKKANGDAILKFEPLVLHVQCRQLQDAQILHSVAIDSGFRNSGITVGKRGKTMLAVRSTHGLEVPLSHKGKLMVTEEYIDFLLKIANQKMEENKKRIERFYNCLQHALEKETITNSHAKEKIKDKNNSSYTHKKKRNPEAACGKCITEENAKECENDDDLGMSVTIFPEDY
;
A
#
# COMPACT_ATOMS: atom_id res chain seq x y z
N THR A 1 -16.66 -14.65 15.15
CA THR A 1 -15.49 -13.95 15.69
C THR A 1 -15.60 -12.47 15.36
N ASP A 2 -15.46 -11.59 16.34
CA ASP A 2 -15.50 -10.14 16.10
C ASP A 2 -14.28 -9.72 15.25
N ARG A 3 -14.53 -9.34 13.99
CA ARG A 3 -13.51 -8.88 13.04
C ARG A 3 -12.78 -7.63 13.54
N ALA A 4 -13.43 -6.78 14.33
CA ALA A 4 -12.80 -5.59 14.90
C ALA A 4 -11.77 -5.96 15.97
N ALA A 5 -12.12 -6.85 16.90
CA ALA A 5 -11.18 -7.38 17.89
C ALA A 5 -10.00 -8.12 17.23
N GLU A 6 -10.24 -8.86 16.15
CA GLU A 6 -9.18 -9.53 15.38
C GLU A 6 -8.21 -8.54 14.74
N PHE A 7 -8.74 -7.49 14.09
CA PHE A 7 -7.93 -6.42 13.53
C PHE A 7 -7.09 -5.69 14.59
N GLY A 8 -7.68 -5.38 15.74
CA GLY A 8 -6.99 -4.77 16.88
C GLY A 8 -5.79 -5.60 17.36
N ARG A 9 -5.95 -6.94 17.43
CA ARG A 9 -4.84 -7.86 17.75
C ARG A 9 -3.75 -7.83 16.69
N TRP A 10 -4.10 -7.85 15.39
CA TRP A 10 -3.11 -7.77 14.32
C TRP A 10 -2.34 -6.45 14.34
N LYS A 11 -3.04 -5.34 14.60
CA LYS A 11 -2.42 -4.02 14.73
C LYS A 11 -1.44 -3.98 15.89
N ALA A 12 -1.85 -4.40 17.09
CA ALA A 12 -0.97 -4.44 18.25
C ALA A 12 0.26 -5.33 18.01
N GLN A 13 0.06 -6.50 17.39
CA GLN A 13 1.15 -7.40 17.04
C GLN A 13 2.10 -6.78 16.02
N CYS A 14 1.60 -6.08 15.00
CA CYS A 14 2.43 -5.47 13.97
C CYS A 14 3.26 -4.30 14.51
N LEU A 15 2.63 -3.42 15.29
CA LEU A 15 3.27 -2.24 15.85
C LEU A 15 4.24 -2.55 17.00
N GLY A 16 4.11 -3.71 17.65
CA GLY A 16 5.05 -4.18 18.67
C GLY A 16 6.30 -4.87 18.13
N ARG A 17 6.42 -5.07 16.81
CA ARG A 17 7.60 -5.71 16.19
C ARG A 17 8.74 -4.70 15.98
N ALA A 18 9.97 -5.19 16.06
CA ALA A 18 11.14 -4.44 15.62
C ALA A 18 11.10 -4.20 14.10
N ASP A 19 11.71 -3.11 13.67
CA ASP A 19 11.85 -2.78 12.25
C ASP A 19 12.83 -3.76 11.58
N LEU A 20 12.37 -4.44 10.53
CA LEU A 20 13.13 -5.47 9.79
C LEU A 20 13.82 -4.92 8.53
N SER A 21 13.72 -3.61 8.26
CA SER A 21 14.46 -2.98 7.17
C SER A 21 15.97 -3.02 7.44
N ARG A 22 16.78 -2.94 6.38
CA ARG A 22 18.25 -2.83 6.54
C ARG A 22 18.67 -1.59 7.33
N LYS A 23 17.82 -0.56 7.38
CA LYS A 23 18.04 0.66 8.16
C LYS A 23 17.70 0.46 9.65
N GLY A 24 16.83 -0.50 9.98
CA GLY A 24 16.39 -0.78 11.34
C GLY A 24 15.50 0.31 11.94
N SER A 25 15.00 1.25 11.13
CA SER A 25 14.09 2.31 11.55
C SER A 25 13.29 2.85 10.37
N VAL A 26 12.13 3.43 10.68
CA VAL A 26 11.27 4.10 9.71
C VAL A 26 12.01 5.29 9.08
N ASP A 27 11.81 5.50 7.78
CA ASP A 27 12.35 6.67 7.11
C ASP A 27 11.70 7.96 7.60
N GLU A 28 12.53 8.96 7.92
CA GLU A 28 12.09 10.29 8.36
C GLU A 28 11.09 10.91 7.37
N GLY A 29 11.33 10.74 6.06
CA GLY A 29 10.45 11.22 5.00
C GLY A 29 9.07 10.55 4.97
N ALA A 30 8.90 9.37 5.57
CA ALA A 30 7.62 8.66 5.66
C ALA A 30 7.04 8.65 7.09
N ALA A 31 7.80 9.08 8.10
CA ALA A 31 7.43 8.98 9.51
C ALA A 31 6.08 9.66 9.82
N GLY A 32 5.83 10.84 9.24
CA GLY A 32 4.55 11.54 9.41
C GLY A 32 3.35 10.74 8.90
N LEU A 33 3.45 10.13 7.71
CA LEU A 33 2.40 9.26 7.16
C LEU A 33 2.18 8.02 8.03
N VAL A 34 3.28 7.39 8.46
CA VAL A 34 3.25 6.20 9.30
C VAL A 34 2.55 6.50 10.63
N GLN A 35 2.91 7.61 11.28
CA GLN A 35 2.30 8.05 12.53
C GLN A 35 0.82 8.37 12.34
N LEU A 36 0.46 9.14 11.30
CA LEU A 36 -0.92 9.53 11.02
C LEU A 36 -1.82 8.31 10.83
N LEU A 37 -1.39 7.33 10.05
CA LEU A 37 -2.15 6.10 9.79
C LEU A 37 -2.23 5.22 11.03
N ASN A 38 -1.10 4.98 11.72
CA ASN A 38 -1.07 4.14 12.90
C ASN A 38 -1.85 4.75 14.08
N GLY A 39 -2.09 6.06 14.09
CA GLY A 39 -2.97 6.72 15.06
C GLY A 39 -4.46 6.44 14.87
N ARG A 40 -4.89 5.82 13.76
CA ARG A 40 -6.32 5.57 13.47
C ARG A 40 -6.69 4.10 13.67
N GLU A 41 -7.82 3.82 14.31
CA GLU A 41 -8.28 2.44 14.58
C GLU A 41 -8.45 1.58 13.33
N GLN A 42 -8.70 2.21 12.18
CA GLN A 42 -8.98 1.57 10.90
C GLN A 42 -7.72 1.09 10.17
N TYR A 43 -6.53 1.56 10.56
CA TYR A 43 -5.31 1.38 9.78
C TYR A 43 -4.12 0.95 10.63
N PHE A 44 -3.22 0.19 10.03
CA PHE A 44 -1.82 0.12 10.46
C PHE A 44 -0.88 -0.14 9.29
N THR A 45 0.33 0.43 9.37
CA THR A 45 1.37 0.23 8.37
C THR A 45 2.13 -1.06 8.62
N THR A 46 2.40 -1.84 7.58
CA THR A 46 3.20 -3.07 7.66
C THR A 46 4.63 -2.87 7.16
N SER A 47 4.86 -1.91 6.26
CA SER A 47 6.18 -1.52 5.77
C SER A 47 6.11 -0.17 5.05
N SER A 48 7.23 0.56 5.03
CA SER A 48 7.36 1.85 4.35
C SER A 48 8.80 2.11 3.90
N CYS A 49 8.97 2.80 2.78
CA CYS A 49 10.23 3.38 2.32
C CYS A 49 9.91 4.74 1.71
N ALA A 50 10.56 5.82 2.16
CA ALA A 50 10.27 7.17 1.69
C ALA A 50 10.77 7.45 0.26
N GLY A 51 11.60 6.54 -0.26
CA GLY A 51 12.26 6.66 -1.55
C GLY A 51 13.77 6.63 -1.38
N ARG A 52 14.46 6.05 -2.35
CA ARG A 52 15.91 5.82 -2.26
C ARG A 52 16.58 5.85 -3.62
N ILE A 53 17.84 6.26 -3.62
CA ILE A 53 18.76 6.03 -4.73
C ILE A 53 19.69 4.90 -4.28
N VAL A 54 19.81 3.88 -5.12
CA VAL A 54 20.62 2.70 -4.85
C VAL A 54 21.52 2.39 -6.03
N LEU A 55 22.74 1.98 -5.74
CA LEU A 55 23.64 1.36 -6.71
C LEU A 55 23.78 -0.11 -6.33
N LEU A 56 23.32 -0.98 -7.22
CA LEU A 56 23.33 -2.43 -7.02
C LEU A 56 24.37 -3.04 -7.94
N ASP A 57 25.07 -4.08 -7.49
CA ASP A 57 25.89 -4.94 -8.34
C ASP A 57 25.18 -6.30 -8.49
N GLY A 58 24.77 -6.60 -9.73
CA GLY A 58 24.07 -7.84 -10.10
C GLY A 58 24.99 -9.03 -10.35
N GLY A 59 26.31 -8.88 -10.20
CA GLY A 59 27.28 -9.91 -10.55
C GLY A 59 27.41 -10.12 -12.07
N ILE A 60 28.06 -11.22 -12.47
CA ILE A 60 28.43 -11.50 -13.88
C ILE A 60 27.25 -12.05 -14.71
N ASN A 61 26.20 -12.57 -14.05
CA ASN A 61 24.99 -13.13 -14.66
C ASN A 61 23.75 -12.25 -14.39
N GLY A 62 23.89 -10.93 -14.58
CA GLY A 62 22.99 -9.87 -14.10
C GLY A 62 21.56 -9.82 -14.68
N PHE A 63 21.08 -10.88 -15.35
CA PHE A 63 19.73 -10.95 -15.93
C PHE A 63 18.70 -11.64 -15.03
N GLU A 64 19.13 -12.41 -14.03
CA GLU A 64 18.20 -13.04 -13.10
C GLU A 64 17.75 -12.07 -12.00
N VAL A 65 16.45 -12.04 -11.73
CA VAL A 65 15.88 -11.26 -10.63
C VAL A 65 16.29 -11.89 -9.29
N GLN A 66 17.43 -11.46 -8.76
CA GLN A 66 17.86 -11.85 -7.42
C GLN A 66 17.11 -11.02 -6.39
N LYS A 67 16.33 -11.69 -5.52
CA LYS A 67 15.65 -11.05 -4.38
C LYS A 67 16.47 -11.11 -3.09
N GLN A 68 17.49 -11.98 -3.04
CA GLN A 68 18.35 -12.22 -1.88
C GLN A 68 19.82 -12.09 -2.32
N ASN A 69 20.70 -11.71 -1.38
CA ASN A 69 22.13 -11.50 -1.61
C ASN A 69 22.53 -10.44 -2.67
N CYS A 70 21.63 -9.52 -3.03
CA CYS A 70 22.00 -8.38 -3.87
C CYS A 70 23.08 -7.54 -3.19
N CYS A 71 24.19 -7.31 -3.88
CA CYS A 71 25.28 -6.47 -3.40
C CYS A 71 24.87 -5.00 -3.54
N TRP A 72 24.73 -4.31 -2.41
CA TRP A 72 24.39 -2.89 -2.37
C TRP A 72 25.67 -2.10 -2.23
N LEU A 73 26.11 -1.48 -3.33
CA LEU A 73 27.33 -0.68 -3.35
C LEU A 73 27.12 0.69 -2.69
N LEU A 74 25.92 1.25 -2.85
CA LEU A 74 25.50 2.52 -2.27
C LEU A 74 24.00 2.51 -2.06
N VAL A 75 23.54 3.06 -0.92
CA VAL A 75 22.13 3.40 -0.69
C VAL A 75 22.02 4.72 0.05
N THR A 76 21.14 5.58 -0.45
CA THR A 76 20.80 6.85 0.19
C THR A 76 19.30 7.13 0.10
N HIS A 77 18.75 7.73 1.16
CA HIS A 77 17.38 8.24 1.22
C HIS A 77 17.35 9.78 1.08
N LYS A 78 18.46 10.36 0.61
CA LYS A 78 18.69 11.80 0.40
C LYS A 78 19.23 12.02 -1.02
N PRO A 79 19.29 13.27 -1.51
CA PRO A 79 19.97 13.57 -2.76
C PRO A 79 21.39 12.98 -2.77
N CYS A 80 21.74 12.33 -3.87
CA CYS A 80 22.99 11.61 -4.04
C CYS A 80 24.07 12.53 -4.63
N VAL A 81 25.30 12.37 -4.15
CA VAL A 81 26.47 13.17 -4.58
C VAL A 81 27.35 12.32 -5.51
N LYS A 82 27.99 12.97 -6.48
CA LYS A 82 28.84 12.32 -7.49
C LYS A 82 29.91 11.44 -6.87
N ASP A 83 30.65 11.97 -5.90
CA ASP A 83 31.81 11.31 -5.32
C ASP A 83 31.45 9.97 -4.66
N ASP A 84 30.30 9.91 -3.99
CA ASP A 84 29.79 8.67 -3.38
C ASP A 84 29.50 7.60 -4.45
N VAL A 85 28.91 7.99 -5.58
CA VAL A 85 28.62 7.07 -6.69
C VAL A 85 29.90 6.58 -7.35
N ILE A 86 30.86 7.46 -7.62
CA ILE A 86 32.13 7.08 -8.22
C ILE A 86 32.92 6.16 -7.28
N ALA A 87 32.95 6.45 -5.97
CA ALA A 87 33.57 5.59 -4.97
C ALA A 87 32.90 4.21 -4.88
N ALA A 88 31.57 4.15 -5.02
CA ALA A 88 30.82 2.90 -5.02
C ALA A 88 31.04 2.09 -6.31
N LEU A 89 31.06 2.74 -7.48
CA LEU A 89 31.31 2.11 -8.78
C LEU A 89 32.69 1.47 -8.88
N LYS A 90 33.71 2.03 -8.23
CA LYS A 90 35.05 1.43 -8.15
C LYS A 90 35.07 0.06 -7.47
N LYS A 91 34.04 -0.28 -6.70
CA LYS A 91 33.87 -1.58 -6.02
C LYS A 91 33.03 -2.56 -6.83
N ALA A 92 32.46 -2.14 -7.97
CA ALA A 92 31.62 -2.97 -8.81
C ALA A 92 32.48 -4.00 -9.56
N ASN A 93 32.08 -5.26 -9.48
CA ASN A 93 32.73 -6.39 -10.16
C ASN A 93 31.85 -7.01 -11.25
N GLY A 94 30.55 -6.66 -11.29
CA GLY A 94 29.59 -7.17 -12.26
C GLY A 94 28.83 -6.07 -13.00
N ASP A 95 27.55 -6.34 -13.21
CA ASP A 95 26.61 -5.42 -13.85
C ASP A 95 26.03 -4.46 -12.80
N ALA A 96 26.58 -3.26 -12.70
CA ALA A 96 26.15 -2.24 -11.75
C ALA A 96 24.97 -1.45 -12.31
N ILE A 97 23.91 -1.32 -11.53
CA ILE A 97 22.68 -0.64 -11.91
C ILE A 97 22.37 0.46 -10.90
N LEU A 98 22.25 1.70 -11.40
CA LEU A 98 21.76 2.83 -10.62
C LEU A 98 20.24 2.84 -10.69
N LYS A 99 19.58 2.81 -9.53
CA LYS A 99 18.13 2.90 -9.42
C LYS A 99 17.69 4.04 -8.53
N PHE A 100 16.61 4.70 -8.93
CA PHE A 100 15.77 5.51 -8.05
C PHE A 100 14.44 4.80 -7.88
N GLU A 101 14.08 4.53 -6.62
CA GLU A 101 12.80 3.95 -6.24
C GLU A 101 12.01 4.97 -5.40
N PRO A 102 10.74 5.26 -5.73
CA PRO A 102 9.93 6.26 -5.04
C PRO A 102 9.36 5.71 -3.71
N LEU A 103 8.49 6.49 -3.07
CA LEU A 103 7.72 6.04 -1.91
C LEU A 103 7.02 4.69 -2.21
N VAL A 104 7.19 3.75 -1.28
CA VAL A 104 6.37 2.55 -1.18
C VAL A 104 5.84 2.45 0.24
N LEU A 105 4.53 2.24 0.38
CA LEU A 105 3.86 2.12 1.68
C LEU A 105 2.82 1.02 1.61
N HIS A 106 2.82 0.12 2.61
CA HIS A 106 1.82 -0.91 2.76
C HIS A 106 0.99 -0.66 4.02
N VAL A 107 -0.33 -0.55 3.86
CA VAL A 107 -1.28 -0.21 4.94
C VAL A 107 -2.38 -1.25 5.02
N GLN A 108 -2.45 -1.98 6.13
CA GLN A 108 -3.53 -2.93 6.36
C GLN A 108 -4.73 -2.16 6.90
N CYS A 109 -5.87 -2.36 6.26
CA CYS A 109 -7.11 -1.65 6.51
C CYS A 109 -8.11 -2.60 7.18
N ARG A 110 -8.92 -2.05 8.10
CA ARG A 110 -9.91 -2.83 8.84
C ARG A 110 -11.01 -3.34 7.92
N GLN A 111 -11.46 -2.52 6.98
CA GLN A 111 -12.49 -2.85 6.00
C GLN A 111 -12.06 -2.45 4.58
N LEU A 112 -12.80 -2.95 3.59
CA LEU A 112 -12.59 -2.58 2.19
C LEU A 112 -12.87 -1.10 1.95
N GLN A 113 -13.89 -0.55 2.63
CA GLN A 113 -14.25 0.86 2.54
C GLN A 113 -13.11 1.76 3.00
N ASP A 114 -12.52 1.44 4.17
CA ASP A 114 -11.33 2.14 4.70
C ASP A 114 -10.19 2.14 3.65
N ALA A 115 -9.95 1.01 2.98
CA ALA A 115 -8.94 0.92 1.93
C ALA A 115 -9.29 1.72 0.66
N GLN A 116 -10.56 1.80 0.29
CA GLN A 116 -11.03 2.59 -0.85
C GLN A 116 -10.77 4.08 -0.66
N ILE A 117 -11.01 4.61 0.56
CA ILE A 117 -10.72 6.00 0.90
C ILE A 117 -9.22 6.30 0.75
N LEU A 118 -8.37 5.47 1.38
CA LEU A 118 -6.91 5.64 1.25
C LEU A 118 -6.43 5.52 -0.19
N HIS A 119 -7.01 4.58 -0.96
CA HIS A 119 -6.69 4.38 -2.36
C HIS A 119 -7.04 5.60 -3.20
N SER A 120 -8.25 6.16 -3.08
CA SER A 120 -8.65 7.38 -3.79
C SER A 120 -7.69 8.53 -3.49
N VAL A 121 -7.39 8.77 -2.20
CA VAL A 121 -6.43 9.81 -1.79
C VAL A 121 -5.04 9.58 -2.39
N ALA A 122 -4.57 8.32 -2.44
CA ALA A 122 -3.29 7.98 -3.03
C ALA A 122 -3.25 8.25 -4.55
N ILE A 123 -4.29 7.84 -5.29
CA ILE A 123 -4.41 8.09 -6.74
C ILE A 123 -4.40 9.59 -7.02
N ASP A 124 -5.21 10.37 -6.30
CA ASP A 124 -5.32 11.82 -6.45
C ASP A 124 -4.01 12.53 -6.09
N SER A 125 -3.23 11.93 -5.19
CA SER A 125 -1.90 12.43 -4.81
C SER A 125 -0.79 12.02 -5.78
N GLY A 126 -1.09 11.28 -6.84
CA GLY A 126 -0.15 10.91 -7.90
C GLY A 126 0.49 9.52 -7.76
N PHE A 127 -0.04 8.67 -6.87
CA PHE A 127 0.38 7.27 -6.70
C PHE A 127 -0.53 6.33 -7.52
N ARG A 128 -0.54 6.50 -8.85
CA ARG A 128 -1.50 5.85 -9.76
C ARG A 128 -1.40 4.32 -9.83
N ASN A 129 -0.28 3.73 -9.38
CA ASN A 129 -0.05 2.28 -9.35
C ASN A 129 -0.41 1.66 -8.00
N SER A 130 -1.12 2.43 -7.16
CA SER A 130 -1.63 1.94 -5.89
C SER A 130 -2.75 0.92 -6.13
N GLY A 131 -2.79 -0.10 -5.30
CA GLY A 131 -3.76 -1.20 -5.44
C GLY A 131 -4.16 -1.81 -4.12
N ILE A 132 -5.38 -2.34 -4.08
CA ILE A 132 -5.94 -3.04 -2.93
C ILE A 132 -5.88 -4.54 -3.21
N THR A 133 -5.44 -5.31 -2.22
CA THR A 133 -5.48 -6.77 -2.24
C THR A 133 -6.34 -7.25 -1.09
N VAL A 134 -7.30 -8.13 -1.37
CA VAL A 134 -8.15 -8.77 -0.36
C VAL A 134 -7.67 -10.21 -0.19
N GLY A 135 -6.99 -10.47 0.92
CA GLY A 135 -6.46 -11.78 1.26
C GLY A 135 -7.48 -12.68 1.96
N LYS A 136 -7.03 -13.91 2.26
CA LYS A 136 -7.79 -14.89 3.06
C LYS A 136 -8.21 -14.26 4.40
N ARG A 137 -9.37 -14.70 4.92
CA ARG A 137 -10.00 -14.16 6.15
C ARG A 137 -10.33 -12.67 6.10
N GLY A 138 -10.47 -12.09 4.90
CA GLY A 138 -10.87 -10.69 4.71
C GLY A 138 -9.79 -9.67 5.06
N LYS A 139 -8.51 -10.04 5.00
CA LYS A 139 -7.39 -9.11 5.22
C LYS A 139 -7.26 -8.16 4.04
N THR A 140 -7.65 -6.91 4.22
CA THR A 140 -7.54 -5.87 3.19
C THR A 140 -6.21 -5.14 3.30
N MET A 141 -5.40 -5.20 2.26
CA MET A 141 -4.07 -4.61 2.18
C MET A 141 -4.03 -3.57 1.06
N LEU A 142 -3.68 -2.33 1.38
CA LEU A 142 -3.39 -1.29 0.40
C LEU A 142 -1.88 -1.21 0.18
N ALA A 143 -1.45 -1.23 -1.08
CA ALA A 143 -0.10 -0.88 -1.49
C ALA A 143 -0.12 0.48 -2.19
N VAL A 144 0.52 1.49 -1.62
CA VAL A 144 0.71 2.82 -2.23
C VAL A 144 2.00 2.81 -3.04
N ARG A 145 1.90 2.99 -4.35
CA ARG A 145 3.01 2.85 -5.31
C ARG A 145 2.90 3.82 -6.48
N SER A 146 4.03 4.08 -7.14
CA SER A 146 4.13 4.97 -8.29
C SER A 146 4.99 4.35 -9.39
N THR A 147 4.76 4.74 -10.65
CA THR A 147 5.66 4.46 -11.80
C THR A 147 6.89 5.38 -11.84
N HIS A 148 7.00 6.33 -10.92
CA HIS A 148 8.09 7.29 -10.87
C HIS A 148 9.41 6.62 -10.46
N GLY A 149 10.13 6.04 -11.43
CA GLY A 149 11.40 5.35 -11.20
C GLY A 149 12.51 5.83 -12.13
N LEU A 150 13.71 5.33 -11.88
CA LEU A 150 14.86 5.35 -12.79
C LEU A 150 15.60 4.03 -12.60
N GLU A 151 16.01 3.39 -13.68
CA GLU A 151 16.85 2.19 -13.63
C GLU A 151 17.78 2.23 -14.84
N VAL A 152 19.08 2.34 -14.59
CA VAL A 152 20.09 2.51 -15.64
C VAL A 152 21.31 1.64 -15.36
N PRO A 153 21.69 0.72 -16.27
CA PRO A 153 22.94 -0.01 -16.16
C PRO A 153 24.13 0.93 -16.42
N LEU A 154 25.13 0.88 -15.54
CA LEU A 154 26.34 1.70 -15.60
C LEU A 154 27.59 0.88 -15.95
N SER A 155 27.68 -0.36 -15.49
CA SER A 155 28.77 -1.27 -15.84
C SER A 155 28.25 -2.57 -16.43
N HIS A 156 29.09 -3.22 -17.23
CA HIS A 156 28.88 -4.57 -17.70
C HIS A 156 30.13 -5.41 -17.40
N LYS A 157 29.96 -6.53 -16.69
CA LYS A 157 31.07 -7.43 -16.28
C LYS A 157 32.24 -6.66 -15.63
N GLY A 158 31.92 -5.74 -14.72
CA GLY A 158 32.90 -4.91 -14.01
C GLY A 158 33.50 -3.75 -14.83
N LYS A 159 33.24 -3.67 -16.14
CA LYS A 159 33.68 -2.54 -16.98
C LYS A 159 32.65 -1.42 -16.95
N LEU A 160 33.05 -0.22 -16.57
CA LEU A 160 32.21 0.97 -16.69
C LEU A 160 31.91 1.26 -18.17
N MET A 161 30.63 1.37 -18.51
CA MET A 161 30.14 1.54 -19.88
C MET A 161 29.75 2.99 -20.21
N VAL A 162 29.80 3.88 -19.23
CA VAL A 162 29.34 5.27 -19.33
C VAL A 162 30.46 6.25 -18.96
N THR A 163 30.35 7.49 -19.45
CA THR A 163 31.27 8.57 -19.08
C THR A 163 30.89 9.18 -17.74
N GLU A 164 31.83 9.86 -17.08
CA GLU A 164 31.52 10.61 -15.86
C GLU A 164 30.50 11.73 -16.08
N GLU A 165 30.52 12.38 -17.24
CA GLU A 165 29.53 13.39 -17.63
C GLU A 165 28.11 12.80 -17.67
N TYR A 166 27.97 11.57 -18.19
CA TYR A 166 26.69 10.88 -18.18
C TYR A 166 26.22 10.54 -16.76
N ILE A 167 27.14 10.16 -15.87
CA ILE A 167 26.84 9.94 -14.44
C ILE A 167 26.32 11.22 -13.80
N ASP A 168 26.93 12.38 -14.08
CA ASP A 168 26.48 13.68 -13.57
C ASP A 168 25.06 14.02 -14.05
N PHE A 169 24.79 13.78 -15.33
CA PHE A 169 23.44 13.93 -15.90
C PHE A 169 22.43 13.02 -15.20
N LEU A 170 22.75 11.73 -15.03
CA LEU A 170 21.86 10.77 -14.35
C LEU A 170 21.60 11.16 -12.91
N LEU A 171 22.63 11.61 -12.18
CA LEU A 171 22.49 12.06 -10.80
C LEU A 171 21.58 13.28 -10.68
N LYS A 172 21.68 14.23 -11.61
CA LYS A 172 20.75 15.36 -11.69
C LYS A 172 19.31 14.88 -11.85
N ILE A 173 19.06 13.93 -12.75
CA ILE A 173 17.73 13.35 -12.96
C ILE A 173 17.25 12.58 -11.71
N ALA A 174 18.09 11.74 -11.11
CA ALA A 174 17.75 10.97 -9.92
C ALA A 174 17.39 11.88 -8.74
N ASN A 175 18.16 12.96 -8.52
CA ASN A 175 17.90 13.94 -7.47
C ASN A 175 16.63 14.76 -7.74
N GLN A 176 16.36 15.14 -8.99
CA GLN A 176 15.09 15.76 -9.37
C GLN A 176 13.90 14.83 -9.11
N LYS A 177 14.05 13.54 -9.41
CA LYS A 177 13.03 12.53 -9.12
C LYS A 177 12.80 12.35 -7.62
N MET A 178 13.85 12.38 -6.80
CA MET A 178 13.77 12.36 -5.33
C MET A 178 12.98 13.56 -4.80
N GLU A 179 13.26 14.77 -5.30
CA GLU A 179 12.56 15.99 -4.90
C GLU A 179 11.08 15.97 -5.28
N GLU A 180 10.76 15.54 -6.51
CA GLU A 180 9.37 15.36 -6.93
C GLU A 180 8.65 14.30 -6.08
N ASN A 181 9.33 13.21 -5.71
CA ASN A 181 8.78 12.20 -4.82
C ASN A 181 8.46 12.76 -3.43
N LYS A 182 9.33 13.61 -2.88
CA LYS A 182 9.08 14.32 -1.62
C LYS A 182 7.81 15.18 -1.69
N LYS A 183 7.64 15.95 -2.77
CA LYS A 183 6.42 16.75 -2.99
C LYS A 183 5.16 15.90 -3.08
N ARG A 184 5.24 14.72 -3.70
CA ARG A 184 4.11 13.77 -3.75
C ARG A 184 3.76 13.20 -2.38
N ILE A 185 4.76 12.89 -1.55
CA ILE A 185 4.58 12.44 -0.18
C ILE A 185 3.87 13.52 0.64
N GLU A 186 4.33 14.77 0.55
CA GLU A 186 3.72 15.91 1.25
C GLU A 186 2.27 16.14 0.81
N ARG A 187 2.01 16.12 -0.50
CA ARG A 187 0.64 16.21 -1.03
C ARG A 187 -0.24 15.08 -0.51
N PHE A 188 0.27 13.84 -0.53
CA PHE A 188 -0.46 12.69 -0.01
C PHE A 188 -0.77 12.80 1.47
N TYR A 189 0.18 13.27 2.28
CA TYR A 189 -0.03 13.52 3.69
C TYR A 189 -1.16 14.53 3.92
N ASN A 190 -1.13 15.68 3.23
CA ASN A 190 -2.14 16.72 3.40
C ASN A 190 -3.53 16.24 2.97
N CYS A 191 -3.64 15.60 1.80
CA CYS A 191 -4.92 15.07 1.32
C CYS A 191 -5.46 13.97 2.26
N LEU A 192 -4.58 13.12 2.79
CA LEU A 192 -4.94 12.08 3.73
C LEU A 192 -5.45 12.66 5.05
N GLN A 193 -4.77 13.66 5.59
CA GLN A 193 -5.19 14.33 6.82
C GLN A 193 -6.63 14.89 6.67
N HIS A 194 -6.91 15.61 5.60
CA HIS A 194 -8.24 16.16 5.33
C HIS A 194 -9.32 15.08 5.15
N ALA A 195 -8.99 13.98 4.45
CA ALA A 195 -9.93 12.87 4.27
C ALA A 195 -10.34 12.23 5.61
N LEU A 196 -9.36 11.99 6.49
CA LEU A 196 -9.58 11.37 7.80
C LEU A 196 -10.33 12.30 8.78
N GLU A 197 -10.11 13.60 8.71
CA GLU A 197 -10.86 14.59 9.49
C GLU A 197 -12.34 14.62 9.08
N LYS A 198 -12.63 14.62 7.77
CA LYS A 198 -14.00 14.62 7.23
C LYS A 198 -14.79 13.38 7.64
N GLU A 199 -14.15 12.21 7.67
CA GLU A 199 -14.79 10.97 8.15
C GLU A 199 -15.17 11.04 9.63
N THR A 200 -14.31 11.68 10.44
CA THR A 200 -14.56 11.81 11.88
C THR A 200 -15.81 12.65 12.13
N ILE A 201 -15.96 13.77 11.41
CA ILE A 201 -17.12 14.68 11.51
C ILE A 201 -18.41 14.04 10.99
N THR A 202 -18.33 13.30 9.89
CA THR A 202 -19.51 12.63 9.32
C THR A 202 -20.05 11.55 10.26
N ASN A 203 -19.14 10.82 10.91
CA ASN A 203 -19.49 9.77 11.88
C ASN A 203 -20.05 10.33 13.20
N SER A 204 -19.60 11.51 13.67
CA SER A 204 -20.18 12.16 14.85
C SER A 204 -21.61 12.64 14.59
N HIS A 205 -21.87 13.30 13.45
CA HIS A 205 -23.21 13.75 13.08
C HIS A 205 -24.19 12.60 12.79
N ALA A 206 -23.72 11.48 12.25
CA ALA A 206 -24.55 10.29 12.10
C ALA A 206 -24.95 9.69 13.46
N LYS A 207 -24.03 9.69 14.45
CA LYS A 207 -24.31 9.22 15.82
C LYS A 207 -25.24 10.17 16.58
N GLU A 208 -25.13 11.48 16.38
CA GLU A 208 -26.06 12.48 16.94
C GLU A 208 -27.48 12.30 16.40
N LYS A 209 -27.65 12.18 15.07
CA LYS A 209 -28.96 11.95 14.44
C LYS A 209 -29.62 10.63 14.85
N ILE A 210 -28.85 9.60 15.20
CA ILE A 210 -29.38 8.33 15.71
C ILE A 210 -29.81 8.46 17.19
N LYS A 211 -29.08 9.24 18.01
CA LYS A 211 -29.49 9.56 19.38
C LYS A 211 -30.78 10.40 19.42
N ASP A 212 -30.92 11.37 18.53
CA ASP A 212 -32.13 12.21 18.45
C ASP A 212 -33.38 11.41 18.03
N LYS A 213 -33.21 10.37 17.19
CA LYS A 213 -34.31 9.46 16.83
C LYS A 213 -34.68 8.47 17.93
N ASN A 214 -33.77 8.11 18.83
CA ASN A 214 -34.04 7.19 19.93
C ASN A 214 -34.60 7.87 21.20
N ASN A 215 -34.62 9.22 21.26
CA ASN A 215 -35.23 9.98 22.35
C ASN A 215 -36.70 10.39 22.11
N SER A 216 -37.31 9.97 21.01
CA SER A 216 -38.76 10.13 20.80
C SER A 216 -39.49 8.83 21.18
N SER A 217 -39.89 8.73 22.45
CA SER A 217 -40.64 7.58 22.96
C SER A 217 -41.96 8.00 23.63
N TYR A 218 -43.06 7.72 22.92
CA TYR A 218 -44.48 7.49 23.35
C TYR A 218 -45.35 8.72 23.74
N THR A 219 -46.67 8.81 23.48
CA THR A 219 -47.76 7.79 23.59
C THR A 219 -49.05 8.05 22.74
N HIS A 220 -49.55 6.97 22.11
CA HIS A 220 -50.93 6.45 21.90
C HIS A 220 -52.20 7.34 21.71
N LYS A 221 -53.03 7.01 20.69
CA LYS A 221 -54.28 6.20 20.82
C LYS A 221 -54.98 5.82 19.49
N LYS A 222 -55.60 4.62 19.53
CA LYS A 222 -56.31 3.83 18.48
C LYS A 222 -57.59 4.46 17.91
N LYS A 223 -57.94 4.09 16.66
CA LYS A 223 -59.31 3.67 16.28
C LYS A 223 -59.32 2.71 15.07
N ARG A 224 -59.98 1.55 15.27
CA ARG A 224 -60.48 0.54 14.28
C ARG A 224 -61.59 1.18 13.42
N ASN A 225 -62.05 0.74 12.23
CA ASN A 225 -61.99 -0.43 11.30
C ASN A 225 -62.71 0.07 9.98
N PRO A 226 -63.17 -0.78 9.03
CA PRO A 226 -62.49 -1.65 8.04
C PRO A 226 -62.89 -1.27 6.58
N GLU A 227 -62.24 -1.83 5.54
CA GLU A 227 -62.89 -2.39 4.32
C GLU A 227 -61.92 -2.75 3.18
N ALA A 228 -62.14 -3.98 2.67
CA ALA A 228 -62.06 -4.46 1.29
C ALA A 228 -60.73 -4.58 0.50
N ALA A 229 -60.58 -5.80 -0.03
CA ALA A 229 -60.11 -6.19 -1.37
C ALA A 229 -58.72 -6.86 -1.50
N CYS A 230 -58.75 -8.19 -1.35
CA CYS A 230 -58.46 -9.20 -2.39
C CYS A 230 -57.12 -9.19 -3.16
N GLY A 231 -56.40 -10.32 -3.08
CA GLY A 231 -55.43 -10.76 -4.10
C GLY A 231 -54.54 -11.93 -3.65
N LYS A 232 -54.85 -13.15 -4.11
CA LYS A 232 -54.12 -14.44 -3.95
C LYS A 232 -52.69 -14.36 -4.55
N CYS A 233 -51.68 -15.16 -4.19
CA CYS A 233 -51.44 -16.62 -4.31
C CYS A 233 -50.12 -16.98 -3.54
N ILE A 234 -49.97 -18.05 -2.74
CA ILE A 234 -49.60 -19.46 -3.10
C ILE A 234 -48.25 -19.51 -3.87
N THR A 235 -47.16 -20.23 -3.53
CA THR A 235 -46.80 -21.28 -2.54
C THR A 235 -45.26 -21.51 -2.52
N GLU A 236 -44.78 -21.97 -1.36
CA GLU A 236 -43.83 -23.07 -1.08
C GLU A 236 -42.33 -23.09 -1.44
N GLU A 237 -41.65 -23.66 -0.43
CA GLU A 237 -40.26 -23.99 -0.21
C GLU A 237 -39.70 -25.03 -1.20
N ASN A 238 -38.37 -25.10 -1.32
CA ASN A 238 -37.64 -26.31 -0.91
C ASN A 238 -36.12 -26.08 -0.92
N ALA A 239 -35.51 -26.38 0.22
CA ALA A 239 -34.09 -26.63 0.37
C ALA A 239 -33.78 -28.10 0.04
N LYS A 240 -32.55 -28.40 -0.42
CA LYS A 240 -31.85 -29.66 -0.14
C LYS A 240 -30.37 -29.57 -0.51
N GLU A 241 -29.54 -29.83 0.49
CA GLU A 241 -28.10 -30.13 0.42
C GLU A 241 -27.85 -31.52 -0.19
N CYS A 242 -26.61 -31.77 -0.64
CA CYS A 242 -25.80 -32.91 -0.18
C CYS A 242 -24.32 -32.74 -0.60
N GLU A 243 -23.46 -33.30 0.24
CA GLU A 243 -22.01 -33.12 0.40
C GLU A 243 -21.14 -34.14 -0.38
N ASN A 244 -19.82 -34.01 -0.16
CA ASN A 244 -18.69 -34.95 -0.32
C ASN A 244 -17.99 -34.94 -1.70
N ASP A 245 -16.66 -35.03 -1.84
CA ASP A 245 -15.53 -35.23 -0.92
C ASP A 245 -14.22 -34.79 -1.63
N ASP A 246 -13.14 -34.68 -0.84
CA ASP A 246 -11.71 -34.46 -1.10
C ASP A 246 -11.10 -34.70 -2.51
N ASP A 247 -10.18 -33.84 -2.97
CA ASP A 247 -8.76 -34.19 -3.27
C ASP A 247 -7.94 -32.95 -3.74
N LEU A 248 -6.62 -33.09 -3.58
CA LEU A 248 -5.48 -32.19 -3.70
C LEU A 248 -5.20 -31.60 -5.10
N GLY A 249 -4.55 -30.42 -5.10
CA GLY A 249 -3.63 -29.99 -6.16
C GLY A 249 -4.25 -29.18 -7.31
N MET A 250 -4.08 -27.85 -7.27
CA MET A 250 -4.33 -27.00 -8.44
C MET A 250 -3.13 -26.09 -8.71
N SER A 251 -2.19 -26.61 -9.51
CA SER A 251 -1.55 -25.80 -10.55
C SER A 251 -2.57 -25.63 -11.67
N VAL A 252 -2.97 -24.40 -11.98
CA VAL A 252 -3.64 -24.10 -13.25
C VAL A 252 -2.92 -22.93 -13.89
N THR A 253 -2.07 -23.30 -14.84
CA THR A 253 -1.56 -22.46 -15.92
C THR A 253 -2.76 -21.91 -16.71
N ILE A 254 -2.94 -20.60 -16.70
CA ILE A 254 -3.94 -19.90 -17.52
C ILE A 254 -3.16 -19.05 -18.52
N PHE A 255 -2.70 -19.67 -19.61
CA PHE A 255 -2.49 -19.01 -20.91
C PHE A 255 -2.59 -20.09 -21.99
N PRO A 256 -3.42 -19.89 -23.03
CA PRO A 256 -3.30 -20.65 -24.26
C PRO A 256 -2.00 -20.23 -24.95
N GLU A 257 -1.18 -21.20 -25.33
CA GLU A 257 -0.16 -21.03 -26.38
C GLU A 257 -0.88 -20.77 -27.72
N ASP A 258 -0.22 -20.01 -28.58
CA ASP A 258 -0.59 -19.61 -29.95
C ASP A 258 -1.42 -18.33 -30.10
N TYR A 259 -0.71 -17.19 -30.23
CA TYR A 259 -0.71 -16.30 -31.42
C TYR A 259 0.37 -15.21 -31.30
#